data_AF-A0A523VQB4-F1
#
_entry.id   AF-A0A523VQB4-F1
#
_cell.length_a   1.000
_cell.length_b   1.000
_cell.length_c   1.000
_cell.angle_alpha   90.00
_cell.angle_beta   90.00
_cell.angle_gamma   90.00
#
_symmetry.space_group_name_H-M   'P 1'
#
loop_
_entity.id
_entity.type
_entity.pdbx_description
1 polymer ?
#
loop_
_entity_poly.entity_id
_entity_poly.type
_entity_poly.pdbx_seq_one_letter_code
_entity_poly.pdbx_strand_id
1 'polypeptide(L)'
;MHLEEMKREIKNLVLDKGFYNRKQDIPKKLLFAFIELGEASDAWKKGKSKDVIAEELIDVIFYILDASRLACPNVNMDEMFLKKLKKNKSRSYQYGERHRLVNRSSNSM
;
A
#
# COMPACT_ATOMS: atom_id res chain seq x y z
N MET A 1 -11.33 6.10 -9.70
CA MET A 1 -11.07 4.73 -10.19
C MET A 1 -11.10 3.76 -9.03
N HIS A 2 -11.52 2.52 -9.30
CA HIS A 2 -11.50 1.41 -8.36
C HIS A 2 -10.15 0.67 -8.37
N LEU A 3 -9.82 -0.14 -7.35
CA LEU A 3 -8.52 -0.84 -7.27
C LEU A 3 -8.31 -1.79 -8.45
N GLU A 4 -9.37 -2.51 -8.85
CA GLU A 4 -9.29 -3.42 -9.99
C GLU A 4 -9.13 -2.66 -11.32
N GLU A 5 -9.71 -1.47 -11.43
CA GLU A 5 -9.54 -0.59 -12.59
C GLU A 5 -8.12 -0.02 -12.65
N MET A 6 -7.59 0.48 -11.53
CA MET A 6 -6.20 0.94 -11.43
C MET A 6 -5.22 -0.18 -11.77
N LYS A 7 -5.47 -1.42 -11.30
CA LYS A 7 -4.68 -2.61 -11.65
C LYS A 7 -4.60 -2.84 -13.16
N ARG A 8 -5.69 -2.57 -13.90
CA ARG A 8 -5.74 -2.69 -15.36
C ARG A 8 -5.01 -1.53 -16.06
N GLU A 9 -5.22 -0.29 -15.62
CA GLU A 9 -4.51 0.86 -16.20
C GLU A 9 -2.99 0.76 -16.01
N ILE A 10 -2.54 0.34 -14.83
CA ILE A 10 -1.12 0.10 -14.54
C ILE A 10 -0.54 -0.98 -15.47
N LYS A 11 -1.31 -2.03 -15.80
CA LYS A 11 -0.88 -3.04 -16.76
C LYS A 11 -0.63 -2.42 -18.15
N ASN A 12 -1.55 -1.58 -18.62
CA ASN A 12 -1.42 -0.91 -19.92
C ASN A 12 -0.17 -0.02 -19.92
N LEU A 13 -0.03 0.82 -18.90
CA LEU A 13 1.14 1.68 -18.73
C LEU A 13 2.47 0.89 -18.72
N VAL A 14 2.54 -0.21 -17.97
CA VAL A 14 3.75 -1.05 -17.88
C VAL A 14 4.10 -1.67 -19.23
N LEU A 15 3.10 -2.10 -19.99
CA LEU A 15 3.30 -2.65 -21.34
C LEU A 15 3.77 -1.57 -22.31
N ASP A 16 3.12 -0.41 -22.32
CA ASP A 16 3.42 0.70 -23.22
C ASP A 16 4.82 1.28 -23.00
N LYS A 17 5.28 1.28 -21.74
CA LYS A 17 6.62 1.75 -21.36
C LYS A 17 7.71 0.68 -21.47
N GLY A 18 7.36 -0.57 -21.80
CA GLY A 18 8.32 -1.67 -21.93
C GLY A 18 8.96 -2.10 -20.60
N PHE A 19 8.26 -1.91 -19.48
CA PHE A 19 8.76 -2.29 -18.16
C PHE A 19 8.68 -3.81 -17.92
N TYR A 20 9.40 -4.27 -16.90
CA TYR A 20 9.40 -5.65 -16.43
C TYR A 20 7.97 -6.20 -16.24
N ASN A 21 7.64 -7.33 -16.88
CA ASN A 21 6.27 -7.82 -16.95
C ASN A 21 6.13 -9.35 -16.86
N ARG A 22 7.11 -10.06 -16.31
CA ARG A 22 7.06 -11.53 -16.15
C ARG A 22 6.90 -11.92 -14.69
N LYS A 23 6.42 -13.15 -14.41
CA LYS A 23 6.29 -13.66 -13.04
C LYS A 23 7.59 -13.57 -12.23
N GLN A 24 8.73 -13.79 -12.86
CA GLN A 24 10.05 -13.65 -12.23
C GLN A 24 10.37 -12.22 -11.76
N ASP A 25 9.65 -11.21 -12.23
CA ASP A 25 9.82 -9.81 -11.83
C ASP A 25 8.99 -9.44 -10.59
N ILE A 26 8.13 -10.33 -10.08
CA ILE A 26 7.31 -10.05 -8.88
C ILE A 26 8.17 -9.62 -7.68
N PRO A 27 9.28 -10.31 -7.31
CA PRO A 27 10.11 -9.89 -6.19
C PRO A 27 10.67 -8.48 -6.36
N LYS A 28 11.03 -8.11 -7.60
CA LYS A 28 11.55 -6.77 -7.92
C LYS A 28 10.47 -5.70 -7.72
N LYS A 29 9.23 -5.96 -8.13
CA LYS A 29 8.10 -5.03 -7.92
C LYS A 29 7.78 -4.84 -6.45
N LEU A 30 7.82 -5.90 -5.66
CA LEU A 30 7.67 -5.81 -4.20
C LEU A 30 8.81 -5.03 -3.54
N LEU A 31 10.05 -5.19 -4.04
CA LEU A 31 11.19 -4.40 -3.59
C LEU A 31 11.01 -2.91 -3.91
N PHE A 32 10.52 -2.57 -5.10
CA PHE A 32 10.23 -1.18 -5.46
C PHE A 32 9.15 -0.58 -4.54
N ALA A 33 8.04 -1.28 -4.28
CA ALA A 33 7.06 -0.82 -3.28
C ALA A 33 7.67 -0.54 -1.89
N PHE A 34 8.68 -1.32 -1.48
CA PHE A 34 9.38 -1.09 -0.21
C PHE A 34 10.29 0.14 -0.27
N ILE A 35 10.95 0.38 -1.40
CA ILE A 35 11.77 1.57 -1.63
C ILE A 35 10.90 2.84 -1.55
N GLU A 36 9.76 2.87 -2.25
CA GLU A 36 8.84 4.04 -2.23
C GLU A 36 8.29 4.32 -0.81
N LEU A 37 8.10 3.27 0.00
CA LEU A 37 7.71 3.46 1.40
C LEU A 37 8.84 4.11 2.21
N GLY A 38 10.09 3.81 1.88
CA GLY A 38 11.27 4.49 2.39
C GLY A 38 11.33 5.96 1.97
N GLU A 39 11.00 6.26 0.71
CA GLU A 39 10.94 7.63 0.17
C GLU A 39 9.86 8.45 0.89
N ALA A 40 8.67 7.88 1.12
CA ALA A 40 7.62 8.52 1.92
C ALA A 40 8.09 8.86 3.35
N SER A 41 8.82 7.95 3.98
CA SER A 41 9.40 8.15 5.32
C SER A 41 10.46 9.27 5.33
N ASP A 42 11.33 9.28 4.32
CA ASP A 42 12.37 10.29 4.18
C ASP A 42 11.78 11.67 3.85
N ALA A 43 10.77 11.74 2.98
CA ALA A 43 10.02 12.95 2.67
C ALA A 43 9.38 13.56 3.93
N TRP A 44 8.75 12.73 4.76
CA TRP A 44 8.23 13.17 6.06
C TRP A 44 9.34 13.71 6.97
N LYS A 45 10.45 12.95 7.12
CA LYS A 45 11.59 13.36 7.96
C LYS A 45 12.19 14.69 7.52
N LYS A 46 12.21 14.96 6.21
CA LYS A 46 12.73 16.20 5.61
C LYS A 46 11.73 17.36 5.63
N GLY A 47 10.52 17.18 6.18
CA GLY A 47 9.51 18.22 6.25
C GLY A 47 8.98 18.63 4.87
N LYS A 48 8.91 17.69 3.91
CA LYS A 48 8.33 17.94 2.58
C LYS A 48 6.83 18.25 2.70
N SER A 49 6.27 18.80 1.62
CA SER A 49 4.83 19.09 1.56
C SER A 49 4.01 17.80 1.66
N LYS A 50 2.75 17.95 2.09
CA LYS A 50 1.81 16.83 2.14
C LYS A 50 1.59 16.19 0.77
N ASP A 51 1.65 16.98 -0.30
CA ASP A 51 1.46 16.49 -1.67
C ASP A 51 2.60 15.56 -2.08
N VAL A 52 3.86 15.92 -1.77
CA VAL A 52 5.02 15.05 -2.02
C VAL A 52 4.88 13.75 -1.23
N ILE A 53 4.55 13.83 0.06
CA ILE A 53 4.40 12.63 0.90
C ILE A 53 3.25 11.75 0.38
N ALA A 54 2.17 12.36 -0.09
CA ALA A 54 1.05 11.64 -0.68
C ALA A 54 1.45 10.95 -2.00
N GLU A 55 2.24 11.60 -2.84
CA GLU A 55 2.79 11.02 -4.08
C GLU A 55 3.59 9.76 -3.79
N GLU A 56 4.55 9.81 -2.87
CA GLU A 56 5.35 8.62 -2.48
C GLU A 56 4.48 7.48 -1.94
N LEU A 57 3.44 7.79 -1.16
CA LEU A 57 2.49 6.78 -0.68
C LEU A 57 1.66 6.17 -1.81
N ILE A 58 1.34 6.96 -2.84
CA ILE A 58 0.68 6.46 -4.04
C ILE A 58 1.64 5.59 -4.86
N ASP A 59 2.92 5.91 -4.93
CA ASP A 59 3.92 5.09 -5.63
C ASP A 59 4.05 3.69 -5.01
N VAL A 60 3.98 3.59 -3.68
CA VAL A 60 3.84 2.29 -2.99
C VAL A 60 2.63 1.51 -3.50
N ILE A 61 1.48 2.16 -3.63
CA ILE A 61 0.24 1.53 -4.10
C ILE A 61 0.36 1.10 -5.57
N PHE A 62 1.01 1.91 -6.42
CA PHE A 62 1.28 1.56 -7.82
C PHE A 62 2.05 0.25 -7.92
N TYR A 63 3.17 0.11 -7.21
CA TYR A 63 3.95 -1.13 -7.24
C TYR A 63 3.25 -2.31 -6.59
N ILE A 64 2.42 -2.11 -5.56
CA ILE A 64 1.59 -3.18 -4.98
C ILE A 64 0.58 -3.68 -6.00
N LEU A 65 -0.11 -2.79 -6.72
CA LEU A 65 -1.09 -3.17 -7.74
C LEU A 65 -0.40 -3.83 -8.94
N ASP A 66 0.74 -3.31 -9.38
CA ASP A 66 1.56 -3.89 -10.44
C ASP A 66 2.11 -5.29 -10.08
N ALA A 67 2.49 -5.50 -8.81
CA ALA A 67 2.84 -6.83 -8.32
C ALA A 67 1.61 -7.75 -8.28
N SER A 68 0.46 -7.25 -7.81
CA SER A 68 -0.77 -8.03 -7.65
C SER A 68 -1.28 -8.61 -8.98
N ARG A 69 -1.22 -7.85 -10.07
CA ARG A 69 -1.66 -8.35 -11.40
C ARG A 69 -0.82 -9.53 -11.89
N LEU A 70 0.43 -9.68 -11.43
CA LEU A 70 1.28 -10.82 -11.78
C LEU A 70 1.16 -11.97 -10.77
N ALA A 71 1.10 -11.65 -9.49
CA ALA A 71 1.05 -12.64 -8.41
C ALA A 71 -0.32 -13.30 -8.25
N CYS A 72 -1.40 -12.53 -8.44
CA CYS A 72 -2.77 -12.96 -8.24
C CYS A 72 -3.72 -12.38 -9.32
N PRO A 73 -3.51 -12.70 -10.62
CA PRO A 73 -4.23 -12.08 -11.73
C PRO A 73 -5.75 -12.21 -11.65
N ASN A 74 -6.25 -13.31 -11.08
CA ASN A 74 -7.67 -13.62 -10.98
C ASN A 74 -8.34 -13.08 -9.71
N VAL A 75 -7.60 -12.36 -8.85
CA VAL A 75 -8.15 -11.74 -7.65
C VAL A 75 -8.62 -10.33 -7.98
N ASN A 76 -9.90 -10.05 -7.76
CA ASN A 76 -10.44 -8.70 -7.81
C ASN A 76 -9.98 -7.92 -6.56
N MET A 77 -9.26 -6.82 -6.77
CA MET A 77 -8.65 -6.08 -5.65
C MET A 77 -9.65 -5.24 -4.85
N ASP A 78 -10.76 -4.80 -5.44
CA ASP A 78 -11.84 -4.13 -4.70
C ASP A 78 -12.53 -5.10 -3.74
N GLU A 79 -12.87 -6.30 -4.22
CA GLU A 79 -13.45 -7.36 -3.39
C GLU A 79 -12.51 -7.79 -2.27
N MET A 80 -11.21 -7.94 -2.57
CA MET A 80 -10.20 -8.30 -1.58
C MET A 80 -10.09 -7.21 -0.50
N PHE A 81 -10.06 -5.94 -0.89
CA PHE A 81 -10.02 -4.82 0.04
C PHE A 81 -11.26 -4.82 0.94
N LEU A 82 -12.47 -4.92 0.36
CA LEU A 82 -13.72 -4.96 1.11
C LEU A 82 -13.78 -6.13 2.09
N LYS A 83 -13.37 -7.34 1.64
CA LYS A 83 -13.27 -8.53 2.50
C LYS A 83 -12.32 -8.30 3.66
N LYS A 84 -11.14 -7.72 3.40
CA LYS A 84 -10.14 -7.43 4.43
C LYS A 84 -10.63 -6.36 5.40
N LEU A 85 -11.28 -5.31 4.91
CA LEU A 85 -11.86 -4.25 5.71
C LEU A 85 -12.95 -4.79 6.65
N LYS A 86 -13.89 -5.61 6.13
CA LYS A 86 -14.92 -6.28 6.94
C LYS A 86 -14.29 -7.16 8.03
N LYS A 87 -13.29 -7.98 7.66
CA LYS A 87 -12.55 -8.82 8.61
C LYS A 87 -11.82 -8.01 9.68
N ASN A 88 -11.33 -6.82 9.35
CA ASN A 88 -10.66 -5.96 10.33
C ASN A 88 -11.66 -5.27 11.26
N LYS A 89 -12.80 -4.79 10.75
CA LYS A 89 -13.89 -4.18 11.54
C LYS A 89 -14.53 -5.17 12.53
N SER A 90 -14.54 -6.45 12.21
CA SER A 90 -15.12 -7.49 13.07
C SER A 90 -14.17 -8.00 14.17
N ARG A 91 -12.92 -7.55 14.22
CA ARG A 91 -11.98 -7.96 15.27
C ARG A 91 -12.35 -7.25 16.57
N SER A 92 -12.52 -8.00 17.66
CA SER A 92 -12.46 -7.42 19.00
C SER A 92 -11.09 -6.74 19.14
N TYR A 93 -11.09 -5.46 19.54
CA TYR A 93 -9.89 -4.64 19.64
C TYR A 93 -8.78 -5.39 20.39
N GLN A 94 -7.73 -5.80 19.68
CA GLN A 94 -6.41 -6.16 20.21
C GLN A 94 -5.46 -6.56 19.07
N TYR A 95 -4.90 -5.56 18.39
CA TYR A 95 -3.56 -5.69 17.83
C TYR A 95 -2.91 -4.31 17.75
N GLY A 96 -1.95 -4.03 18.63
CA GLY A 96 -1.10 -2.82 18.60
C GLY A 96 -1.41 -1.69 19.60
N GLU A 97 -2.59 -1.65 20.23
CA GLU A 97 -3.00 -0.53 21.12
C GLU A 97 -3.05 -0.85 22.63
N ARG A 98 -2.10 -1.63 23.18
CA ARG A 98 -1.81 -1.52 24.63
C ARG A 98 -0.98 -0.29 24.99
N HIS A 99 -0.26 0.33 24.05
CA HIS A 99 0.69 1.41 24.39
C HIS A 99 0.08 2.82 24.47
N ARG A 100 -1.13 3.08 23.93
CA ARG A 100 -1.74 4.42 23.99
C ARG A 100 -2.75 4.60 25.12
N LEU A 101 -3.40 3.53 25.57
CA LEU A 101 -4.39 3.62 26.65
C LEU A 101 -3.76 3.68 28.04
N VAL A 102 -2.54 3.17 28.23
CA VAL A 102 -1.84 3.24 29.53
C VAL A 102 -1.35 4.66 29.85
N ASN A 103 -1.00 5.47 28.84
CA ASN A 103 -0.39 6.80 29.04
C ASN A 103 -1.39 7.96 29.17
N ARG A 104 -2.70 7.72 29.08
CA ARG A 104 -3.72 8.76 29.34
C ARG A 104 -4.25 8.75 30.78
N SER A 105 -3.96 7.70 31.55
CA SER A 105 -4.43 7.53 32.92
C SER A 105 -3.46 8.08 33.97
N SER A 106 -2.27 8.52 33.57
CA SER A 106 -1.17 8.91 34.50
C SER A 106 -0.87 10.42 34.54
N ASN A 107 -1.59 11.24 33.80
CA ASN A 107 -1.44 12.72 33.79
C ASN A 107 -2.69 13.45 34.29
N SER A 108 -3.54 12.78 35.06
CA SER A 108 -4.72 13.36 35.71
C SER A 108 -4.77 12.99 37.19
N MET A 109 -3.67 13.24 37.91
CA MET A 109 -3.61 13.37 39.37
C MET A 109 -2.62 14.48 39.73
#